data_AF-A0A2N6AYN2-F1
#
_entry.id   AF-A0A2N6AYN2-F1
#
_cell.length_a   1.000
_cell.length_b   1.000
_cell.length_c   1.000
_cell.angle_alpha   90.00
_cell.angle_beta   90.00
_cell.angle_gamma   90.00
#
_symmetry.space_group_name_H-M   'P 1'
#
loop_
_entity.id
_entity.type
_entity.pdbx_description
1 polymer ?
#
loop_
_entity_poly.entity_id
_entity_poly.type
_entity_poly.pdbx_seq_one_letter_code
_entity_poly.pdbx_strand_id
1 'polypeptide(L)'
;MAQVVGTDGPDTLNGTALADLIQGKGGDDLAYGFGGNDEITLDYLDSMIGNDTAYGGDGDDSIWGYAGNDLLYGEGGDDWHLDGGEGDDTVFGGPGVDRIIGRGGNDKLYGGVDDDHLWGDDGNDTLNGGDGADSMEGGAGNDIYVVNTIDDYIYESPGNGFDQINTSVSGFTLPDNVEALRYIGTGGYLGLGNASANRLFGASGGDTLKGLAGNDSLFGNGGNDRLEGGFGRDCLDGGAGKDIALFLGNRDITVDLRVTGEQDTGLGIDMLTRIENVISGRGDDRLVGNAGGNRLIGNTGNDTLLGLGGNDWLNGGGGADVLNGGPGADTLYGNAGNDILRGGGGVDQLYGGLGNDLLDGGLGDDYLAGAGGNDTLRGAGGDDFLFGGVGKDRLIGGAGDDTLSGGGGEDRAIYIGSVDRYTFTEMPHGDVRVVDTDGVFGTDFLVDVEKVVIGGTVFDIADLL
;
A
#
# COMPACT_ATOMS: atom_id res chain seq x y z
N MET A 1 -39.04 20.78 -38.44
CA MET A 1 -39.09 19.45 -39.06
C MET A 1 -39.37 19.54 -40.54
N ALA A 2 -38.29 19.69 -41.31
CA ALA A 2 -38.22 19.06 -42.62
C ALA A 2 -37.93 17.56 -42.42
N GLN A 3 -38.18 16.74 -43.45
CA GLN A 3 -38.07 15.29 -43.35
C GLN A 3 -37.15 14.77 -44.45
N VAL A 4 -36.21 13.90 -44.08
CA VAL A 4 -35.26 13.22 -44.96
C VAL A 4 -35.42 11.73 -44.71
N VAL A 5 -35.72 10.94 -45.74
CA VAL A 5 -36.00 9.50 -45.59
C VAL A 5 -35.20 8.73 -46.63
N GLY A 6 -34.46 7.73 -46.16
CA GLY A 6 -33.71 6.76 -46.96
C GLY A 6 -34.57 5.69 -47.62
N THR A 7 -33.89 4.78 -48.30
CA THR A 7 -34.37 3.58 -48.96
C THR A 7 -33.84 2.36 -48.25
N ASP A 8 -34.42 1.17 -48.48
CA ASP A 8 -33.85 -0.07 -47.93
C ASP A 8 -32.46 -0.34 -48.59
N GLY A 9 -31.38 0.12 -47.97
CA GLY A 9 -29.98 0.02 -48.39
C GLY A 9 -29.13 1.22 -47.93
N PRO A 10 -27.79 1.13 -48.03
CA PRO A 10 -26.89 2.19 -47.55
C PRO A 10 -27.16 3.56 -48.16
N ASP A 11 -27.45 4.55 -47.32
CA ASP A 11 -27.75 5.93 -47.71
C ASP A 11 -26.79 6.96 -47.10
N THR A 12 -26.82 8.17 -47.69
CA THR A 12 -26.24 9.36 -47.08
C THR A 12 -27.33 10.44 -46.99
N LEU A 13 -27.73 10.78 -45.77
CA LEU A 13 -28.88 11.62 -45.46
C LEU A 13 -28.39 12.94 -44.86
N ASN A 14 -28.87 14.07 -45.40
CA ASN A 14 -28.49 15.40 -44.93
C ASN A 14 -29.75 16.20 -44.56
N GLY A 15 -30.02 16.34 -43.26
CA GLY A 15 -30.80 17.44 -42.71
C GLY A 15 -30.10 18.76 -43.04
N THR A 16 -30.82 19.84 -43.27
CA THR A 16 -30.22 21.17 -43.53
C THR A 16 -31.10 22.30 -43.01
N ALA A 17 -32.21 21.94 -42.36
CA ALA A 17 -33.08 22.87 -41.68
C ALA A 17 -32.52 23.13 -40.26
N LEU A 18 -33.30 23.83 -39.43
CA LEU A 18 -33.00 24.01 -38.00
C LEU A 18 -33.69 22.95 -37.12
N ALA A 19 -34.29 21.96 -37.76
CA ALA A 19 -35.03 20.87 -37.14
C ALA A 19 -35.47 19.95 -38.26
N ASP A 20 -34.89 18.76 -38.29
CA ASP A 20 -35.05 17.73 -39.28
C ASP A 20 -35.49 16.42 -38.60
N LEU A 21 -36.28 15.64 -39.33
CA LEU A 21 -36.56 14.24 -39.03
C LEU A 21 -35.84 13.42 -40.09
N ILE A 22 -34.75 12.77 -39.71
CA ILE A 22 -33.90 11.97 -40.58
C ILE A 22 -34.18 10.49 -40.30
N GLN A 23 -34.52 9.74 -41.34
CA GLN A 23 -34.90 8.33 -41.22
C GLN A 23 -34.07 7.49 -42.17
N GLY A 24 -33.04 6.84 -41.63
CA GLY A 24 -32.31 5.75 -42.28
C GLY A 24 -33.15 4.48 -42.36
N LYS A 25 -32.84 3.62 -43.31
CA LYS A 25 -33.53 2.34 -43.51
C LYS A 25 -32.57 1.29 -44.04
N GLY A 26 -32.49 0.18 -43.33
CA GLY A 26 -31.88 -1.04 -43.77
C GLY A 26 -30.45 -0.89 -44.29
N GLY A 27 -29.45 -1.20 -43.47
CA GLY A 27 -28.06 -1.26 -43.92
C GLY A 27 -27.32 0.05 -43.74
N ASP A 28 -25.99 -0.01 -43.81
CA ASP A 28 -25.07 1.03 -43.29
C ASP A 28 -25.35 2.46 -43.81
N ASP A 29 -26.02 3.26 -42.99
CA ASP A 29 -26.45 4.62 -43.25
C ASP A 29 -25.50 5.67 -42.67
N LEU A 30 -25.41 6.82 -43.34
CA LEU A 30 -24.67 7.99 -42.87
C LEU A 30 -25.59 9.21 -42.80
N ALA A 31 -25.93 9.66 -41.59
CA ALA A 31 -26.85 10.75 -41.33
C ALA A 31 -26.16 12.00 -40.75
N TYR A 32 -26.56 13.18 -41.23
CA TYR A 32 -26.11 14.49 -40.74
C TYR A 32 -27.32 15.40 -40.46
N GLY A 33 -27.51 15.85 -39.23
CA GLY A 33 -28.47 16.92 -38.87
C GLY A 33 -27.92 18.33 -39.14
N PHE A 34 -26.65 18.53 -38.80
CA PHE A 34 -25.88 19.78 -38.83
C PHE A 34 -26.29 20.83 -37.80
N GLY A 35 -27.55 21.25 -37.71
CA GLY A 35 -27.86 22.24 -36.68
C GLY A 35 -29.34 22.55 -36.47
N GLY A 36 -29.61 23.14 -35.33
CA GLY A 36 -30.95 23.12 -34.74
C GLY A 36 -31.23 21.78 -34.07
N ASN A 37 -32.50 21.51 -33.74
CA ASN A 37 -32.87 20.34 -32.95
C ASN A 37 -33.46 19.26 -33.87
N ASP A 38 -32.69 18.21 -34.09
CA ASP A 38 -32.90 17.16 -35.08
C ASP A 38 -33.26 15.82 -34.41
N GLU A 39 -34.08 15.03 -35.13
CA GLU A 39 -34.50 13.68 -34.74
C GLU A 39 -33.98 12.69 -35.79
N ILE A 40 -33.02 11.85 -35.42
CA ILE A 40 -32.38 10.88 -36.32
C ILE A 40 -32.75 9.46 -35.88
N THR A 41 -33.40 8.71 -36.76
CA THR A 41 -33.76 7.29 -36.52
C THR A 41 -33.16 6.44 -37.63
N LEU A 42 -32.44 5.39 -37.27
CA LEU A 42 -31.75 4.51 -38.21
C LEU A 42 -32.31 3.09 -38.08
N ASP A 43 -32.60 2.44 -39.20
CA ASP A 43 -33.10 1.04 -39.22
C ASP A 43 -34.37 0.72 -38.40
N TYR A 44 -35.17 1.73 -38.07
CA TYR A 44 -36.38 1.53 -37.26
C TYR A 44 -37.39 0.57 -37.92
N LEU A 45 -37.60 -0.58 -37.26
CA LEU A 45 -38.48 -1.67 -37.70
C LEU A 45 -38.09 -2.28 -39.06
N ASP A 46 -36.82 -2.15 -39.46
CA ASP A 46 -36.29 -2.82 -40.65
C ASP A 46 -35.73 -4.22 -40.32
N SER A 47 -35.63 -5.05 -41.35
CA SER A 47 -35.10 -6.42 -41.29
C SER A 47 -33.66 -6.53 -41.81
N MET A 48 -33.16 -5.50 -42.49
CA MET A 48 -31.75 -5.36 -42.80
C MET A 48 -31.14 -4.53 -41.68
N ILE A 49 -30.15 -5.10 -40.99
CA ILE A 49 -29.42 -4.47 -39.90
C ILE A 49 -28.19 -3.80 -40.52
N GLY A 50 -28.06 -2.49 -40.35
CA GLY A 50 -26.92 -1.66 -40.71
C GLY A 50 -25.95 -1.49 -39.54
N ASN A 51 -24.75 -1.00 -39.83
CA ASN A 51 -23.89 -0.37 -38.83
C ASN A 51 -23.78 1.09 -39.25
N ASP A 52 -24.49 1.93 -38.54
CA ASP A 52 -24.83 3.26 -39.02
C ASP A 52 -23.93 4.30 -38.37
N THR A 53 -23.90 5.49 -38.96
CA THR A 53 -23.20 6.63 -38.41
C THR A 53 -24.09 7.86 -38.45
N ALA A 54 -24.28 8.51 -37.30
CA ALA A 54 -25.09 9.71 -37.18
C ALA A 54 -24.30 10.84 -36.53
N TYR A 55 -24.53 12.05 -37.05
CA TYR A 55 -24.06 13.31 -36.47
C TYR A 55 -25.27 14.22 -36.25
N GLY A 56 -25.55 14.58 -35.00
CA GLY A 56 -26.60 15.51 -34.60
C GLY A 56 -26.29 16.91 -35.14
N GLY A 57 -25.29 17.56 -34.55
CA GLY A 57 -24.84 18.89 -34.97
C GLY A 57 -24.87 19.88 -33.81
N ASP A 58 -25.10 21.15 -34.12
CA ASP A 58 -25.38 22.17 -33.10
C ASP A 58 -26.87 22.13 -32.70
N GLY A 59 -27.24 21.83 -31.46
CA GLY A 59 -28.61 21.89 -30.94
C GLY A 59 -28.94 20.69 -30.07
N ASP A 60 -30.14 20.69 -29.49
CA ASP A 60 -30.57 19.56 -28.64
C ASP A 60 -31.20 18.49 -29.54
N ASP A 61 -30.45 17.43 -29.81
CA ASP A 61 -30.79 16.40 -30.78
C ASP A 61 -31.29 15.12 -30.10
N SER A 62 -31.83 14.22 -30.92
CA SER A 62 -32.19 12.86 -30.49
C SER A 62 -31.86 11.86 -31.58
N ILE A 63 -31.08 10.84 -31.23
CA ILE A 63 -30.53 9.87 -32.16
C ILE A 63 -30.84 8.45 -31.65
N TRP A 64 -31.40 7.61 -32.51
CA TRP A 64 -31.64 6.18 -32.25
C TRP A 64 -30.99 5.32 -33.33
N GLY A 65 -29.99 4.52 -32.97
CA GLY A 65 -29.32 3.54 -33.85
C GLY A 65 -30.11 2.23 -34.03
N TYR A 66 -30.85 1.84 -32.98
CA TYR A 66 -31.71 0.64 -32.93
C TYR A 66 -30.98 -0.70 -32.98
N ALA A 67 -30.50 -1.16 -34.13
CA ALA A 67 -29.87 -2.47 -34.22
C ALA A 67 -28.71 -2.35 -35.20
N GLY A 68 -27.53 -2.81 -34.77
CA GLY A 68 -26.31 -2.49 -35.49
C GLY A 68 -25.18 -2.24 -34.51
N ASN A 69 -23.96 -2.17 -35.02
CA ASN A 69 -22.84 -1.62 -34.25
C ASN A 69 -22.64 -0.18 -34.71
N ASP A 70 -23.34 0.74 -34.07
CA ASP A 70 -23.53 2.09 -34.54
C ASP A 70 -22.51 3.07 -33.96
N LEU A 71 -22.31 4.16 -34.68
CA LEU A 71 -21.43 5.25 -34.29
C LEU A 71 -22.20 6.57 -34.26
N LEU A 72 -22.54 7.02 -33.06
CA LEU A 72 -23.41 8.17 -32.86
C LEU A 72 -22.64 9.34 -32.25
N TYR A 73 -22.85 10.54 -32.80
CA TYR A 73 -22.31 11.80 -32.30
C TYR A 73 -23.46 12.77 -32.08
N GLY A 74 -23.70 13.17 -30.83
CA GLY A 74 -24.59 14.28 -30.49
C GLY A 74 -24.05 15.62 -30.99
N GLU A 75 -22.74 15.80 -30.82
CA GLU A 75 -21.95 16.98 -31.17
C GLU A 75 -22.10 18.13 -30.18
N GLY A 76 -23.10 19.00 -30.21
CA GLY A 76 -23.16 20.07 -29.21
C GLY A 76 -24.56 20.56 -28.93
N GLY A 77 -24.95 20.58 -27.65
CA GLY A 77 -26.30 20.88 -27.19
C GLY A 77 -26.66 19.94 -26.05
N ASP A 78 -27.83 20.11 -25.42
CA ASP A 78 -28.25 19.20 -24.35
C ASP A 78 -29.00 18.00 -24.96
N ASP A 79 -28.27 16.96 -25.38
CA ASP A 79 -28.85 15.86 -26.16
C ASP A 79 -29.68 14.93 -25.26
N TRP A 80 -31.00 15.06 -25.36
CA TRP A 80 -31.91 14.38 -24.45
C TRP A 80 -32.03 12.87 -24.65
N HIS A 81 -31.58 12.34 -25.79
CA HIS A 81 -31.69 10.91 -26.10
C HIS A 81 -30.70 10.47 -27.19
N LEU A 82 -29.50 10.06 -26.79
CA LEU A 82 -28.52 9.39 -27.65
C LEU A 82 -28.55 7.89 -27.33
N ASP A 83 -29.13 7.09 -28.21
CA ASP A 83 -29.48 5.69 -27.97
C ASP A 83 -28.87 4.78 -29.02
N GLY A 84 -27.89 3.98 -28.59
CA GLY A 84 -27.18 3.00 -29.42
C GLY A 84 -28.15 1.97 -29.98
N GLY A 85 -28.66 1.08 -29.14
CA GLY A 85 -29.49 0.00 -29.62
C GLY A 85 -28.98 -1.38 -29.21
N GLU A 86 -29.35 -2.36 -30.01
CA GLU A 86 -28.80 -3.70 -29.92
C GLU A 86 -27.54 -3.78 -30.80
N GLY A 87 -26.41 -4.14 -30.22
CA GLY A 87 -25.12 -4.31 -30.87
C GLY A 87 -24.01 -3.60 -30.11
N ASP A 88 -22.77 -3.74 -30.55
CA ASP A 88 -21.63 -3.12 -29.86
C ASP A 88 -21.43 -1.67 -30.36
N ASP A 89 -22.01 -0.71 -29.65
CA ASP A 89 -22.13 0.67 -30.10
C ASP A 89 -21.02 1.59 -29.58
N THR A 90 -20.86 2.74 -30.22
CA THR A 90 -20.03 3.83 -29.72
C THR A 90 -20.78 5.16 -29.83
N VAL A 91 -21.02 5.78 -28.68
CA VAL A 91 -21.83 7.00 -28.58
C VAL A 91 -21.03 8.10 -27.92
N PHE A 92 -21.02 9.28 -28.54
CA PHE A 92 -20.40 10.50 -28.04
C PHE A 92 -21.48 11.57 -27.87
N GLY A 93 -21.59 12.14 -26.67
CA GLY A 93 -22.41 13.32 -26.39
C GLY A 93 -21.78 14.56 -27.01
N GLY A 94 -20.77 15.11 -26.35
CA GLY A 94 -20.08 16.32 -26.78
C GLY A 94 -20.12 17.37 -25.68
N PRO A 95 -20.18 18.67 -26.00
CA PRO A 95 -20.50 19.70 -25.02
C PRO A 95 -22.02 19.83 -24.82
N GLY A 96 -22.44 19.84 -23.56
CA GLY A 96 -23.83 19.99 -23.15
C GLY A 96 -24.22 18.90 -22.16
N VAL A 97 -25.42 18.98 -21.59
CA VAL A 97 -25.88 17.97 -20.62
C VAL A 97 -26.58 16.84 -21.36
N ASP A 98 -25.85 15.74 -21.55
CA ASP A 98 -26.24 14.67 -22.44
C ASP A 98 -26.82 13.45 -21.71
N ARG A 99 -27.68 12.73 -22.42
CA ARG A 99 -28.29 11.48 -21.95
C ARG A 99 -28.00 10.37 -22.94
N ILE A 100 -27.10 9.48 -22.55
CA ILE A 100 -26.54 8.44 -23.40
C ILE A 100 -26.98 7.06 -22.90
N ILE A 101 -27.49 6.22 -23.82
CA ILE A 101 -27.99 4.87 -23.54
C ILE A 101 -27.36 3.89 -24.53
N GLY A 102 -26.71 2.84 -24.03
CA GLY A 102 -26.16 1.74 -24.82
C GLY A 102 -27.25 0.75 -25.25
N ARG A 103 -27.97 0.19 -24.26
CA ARG A 103 -28.99 -0.86 -24.34
C ARG A 103 -28.41 -2.27 -24.31
N GLY A 104 -28.00 -2.84 -25.44
CA GLY A 104 -27.68 -4.26 -25.48
C GLY A 104 -26.45 -4.52 -26.32
N GLY A 105 -25.34 -4.90 -25.71
CA GLY A 105 -24.08 -5.09 -26.42
C GLY A 105 -22.90 -4.70 -25.55
N ASN A 106 -21.71 -4.53 -26.11
CA ASN A 106 -20.56 -4.04 -25.33
C ASN A 106 -20.20 -2.65 -25.82
N ASP A 107 -20.81 -1.67 -25.19
CA ASP A 107 -20.89 -0.31 -25.67
C ASP A 107 -19.76 0.56 -25.15
N LYS A 108 -19.50 1.66 -25.87
CA LYS A 108 -18.57 2.71 -25.43
C LYS A 108 -19.29 4.05 -25.42
N LEU A 109 -19.51 4.56 -24.22
CA LEU A 109 -20.30 5.76 -23.98
C LEU A 109 -19.37 6.87 -23.47
N TYR A 110 -19.40 8.01 -24.15
CA TYR A 110 -18.57 9.18 -23.85
C TYR A 110 -19.48 10.40 -23.68
N GLY A 111 -19.56 10.95 -22.47
CA GLY A 111 -20.35 12.15 -22.17
C GLY A 111 -19.74 13.37 -22.86
N GLY A 112 -18.57 13.79 -22.41
CA GLY A 112 -17.79 14.85 -23.02
C GLY A 112 -17.49 15.96 -22.02
N VAL A 113 -18.21 17.07 -22.12
CA VAL A 113 -18.09 18.23 -21.24
C VAL A 113 -19.46 18.53 -20.67
N ASP A 114 -19.50 18.96 -19.40
CA ASP A 114 -20.69 19.23 -18.59
C ASP A 114 -21.20 17.96 -17.87
N ASP A 115 -22.32 18.06 -17.13
CA ASP A 115 -22.77 17.02 -16.19
C ASP A 115 -23.67 15.99 -16.91
N ASP A 116 -23.10 14.86 -17.32
CA ASP A 116 -23.77 13.90 -18.20
C ASP A 116 -24.42 12.71 -17.47
N HIS A 117 -25.33 12.02 -18.17
CA HIS A 117 -25.94 10.79 -17.70
C HIS A 117 -25.76 9.65 -18.69
N LEU A 118 -25.06 8.59 -18.27
CA LEU A 118 -24.71 7.43 -19.09
C LEU A 118 -25.31 6.15 -18.52
N TRP A 119 -25.98 5.36 -19.38
CA TRP A 119 -26.54 4.05 -19.08
C TRP A 119 -26.02 2.99 -20.08
N GLY A 120 -25.31 1.98 -19.61
CA GLY A 120 -24.89 0.83 -20.44
C GLY A 120 -26.04 -0.14 -20.75
N ASP A 121 -26.81 -0.49 -19.72
CA ASP A 121 -27.84 -1.53 -19.70
C ASP A 121 -27.26 -2.97 -19.78
N ASP A 122 -27.50 -3.76 -20.81
CA ASP A 122 -27.04 -5.16 -20.90
C ASP A 122 -25.71 -5.26 -21.65
N GLY A 123 -24.69 -5.85 -21.02
CA GLY A 123 -23.43 -6.26 -21.62
C GLY A 123 -22.21 -5.71 -20.89
N ASN A 124 -21.04 -5.66 -21.53
CA ASN A 124 -19.80 -5.22 -20.85
C ASN A 124 -19.37 -3.86 -21.39
N ASP A 125 -19.85 -2.81 -20.75
CA ASP A 125 -19.80 -1.46 -21.28
C ASP A 125 -18.60 -0.69 -20.76
N THR A 126 -18.19 0.34 -21.50
CA THR A 126 -17.20 1.32 -21.06
C THR A 126 -17.83 2.70 -21.02
N LEU A 127 -18.00 3.25 -19.82
CA LEU A 127 -18.60 4.55 -19.57
C LEU A 127 -17.51 5.54 -19.17
N ASN A 128 -17.45 6.68 -19.86
CA ASN A 128 -16.55 7.78 -19.55
C ASN A 128 -17.32 9.10 -19.64
N GLY A 129 -17.74 9.63 -18.50
CA GLY A 129 -18.49 10.88 -18.42
C GLY A 129 -17.70 12.08 -18.97
N GLY A 130 -16.41 12.19 -18.61
CA GLY A 130 -15.57 13.28 -19.13
C GLY A 130 -15.47 14.42 -18.13
N ASP A 131 -15.45 15.67 -18.59
CA ASP A 131 -15.32 16.82 -17.69
C ASP A 131 -16.70 17.19 -17.12
N GLY A 132 -16.99 16.92 -15.86
CA GLY A 132 -18.31 17.23 -15.30
C GLY A 132 -18.53 16.62 -13.92
N ALA A 133 -19.76 16.65 -13.43
CA ALA A 133 -20.21 15.77 -12.36
C ALA A 133 -21.17 14.74 -12.97
N ASP A 134 -20.60 13.64 -13.47
CA ASP A 134 -21.34 12.70 -14.31
C ASP A 134 -22.03 11.62 -13.50
N SER A 135 -23.15 11.09 -14.01
CA SER A 135 -23.84 9.93 -13.46
C SER A 135 -23.69 8.74 -14.40
N MET A 136 -23.08 7.67 -13.93
CA MET A 136 -22.83 6.47 -14.73
C MET A 136 -23.44 5.22 -14.09
N GLU A 137 -24.17 4.44 -14.90
CA GLU A 137 -24.76 3.15 -14.54
C GLU A 137 -24.47 2.16 -15.68
N GLY A 138 -23.61 1.17 -15.42
CA GLY A 138 -23.22 0.16 -16.41
C GLY A 138 -24.35 -0.81 -16.70
N GLY A 139 -24.96 -1.38 -15.66
CA GLY A 139 -26.08 -2.31 -15.81
C GLY A 139 -25.59 -3.75 -15.69
N ALA A 140 -26.12 -4.68 -16.48
CA ALA A 140 -25.81 -6.10 -16.38
C ALA A 140 -24.59 -6.50 -17.21
N GLY A 141 -23.46 -6.76 -16.57
CA GLY A 141 -22.27 -7.38 -17.13
C GLY A 141 -21.04 -6.88 -16.40
N ASN A 142 -19.86 -6.94 -17.03
CA ASN A 142 -18.62 -6.50 -16.38
C ASN A 142 -18.19 -5.17 -16.97
N ASP A 143 -18.61 -4.09 -16.33
CA ASP A 143 -18.50 -2.75 -16.87
C ASP A 143 -17.22 -2.04 -16.41
N ILE A 144 -16.83 -1.03 -17.19
CA ILE A 144 -15.70 -0.16 -16.91
C ILE A 144 -16.17 1.29 -16.82
N TYR A 145 -16.00 1.87 -15.64
CA TYR A 145 -16.23 3.30 -15.40
C TYR A 145 -14.89 4.05 -15.43
N VAL A 146 -14.79 5.11 -16.22
CA VAL A 146 -13.63 6.01 -16.23
C VAL A 146 -13.98 7.25 -15.42
N VAL A 147 -13.25 7.46 -14.32
CA VAL A 147 -13.50 8.53 -13.35
C VAL A 147 -12.30 9.48 -13.30
N ASN A 148 -12.48 10.71 -13.77
CA ASN A 148 -11.42 11.72 -13.80
C ASN A 148 -11.58 12.79 -12.70
N THR A 149 -12.74 12.83 -12.04
CA THR A 149 -13.10 13.78 -10.99
C THR A 149 -13.78 13.09 -9.82
N ILE A 150 -13.79 13.73 -8.65
CA ILE A 150 -14.44 13.18 -7.44
C ILE A 150 -15.95 13.40 -7.41
N ASP A 151 -16.43 14.27 -8.30
CA ASP A 151 -17.84 14.66 -8.34
C ASP A 151 -18.69 13.67 -9.16
N ASP A 152 -18.05 12.74 -9.88
CA ASP A 152 -18.71 11.64 -10.58
C ASP A 152 -19.45 10.72 -9.60
N TYR A 153 -20.65 10.31 -9.99
CA TYR A 153 -21.50 9.39 -9.28
C TYR A 153 -21.66 8.09 -10.07
N ILE A 154 -21.25 6.99 -9.45
CA ILE A 154 -21.44 5.65 -10.00
C ILE A 154 -22.53 4.95 -9.20
N TYR A 155 -23.52 4.43 -9.93
CA TYR A 155 -24.55 3.58 -9.38
C TYR A 155 -24.37 2.15 -9.89
N GLU A 156 -24.29 1.20 -8.96
CA GLU A 156 -24.15 -0.21 -9.28
C GLU A 156 -25.12 -1.03 -8.40
N SER A 157 -25.90 -1.91 -9.04
CA SER A 157 -26.90 -2.75 -8.37
C SER A 157 -26.38 -4.16 -8.07
N PRO A 158 -26.69 -4.75 -6.89
CA PRO A 158 -26.11 -6.04 -6.50
C PRO A 158 -26.34 -7.17 -7.52
N GLY A 159 -25.25 -7.81 -7.96
CA GLY A 159 -25.28 -9.02 -8.78
C GLY A 159 -25.33 -8.79 -10.28
N ASN A 160 -24.97 -7.59 -10.72
CA ASN A 160 -24.90 -7.18 -12.11
C ASN A 160 -23.63 -7.64 -12.85
N GLY A 161 -22.52 -7.84 -12.15
CA GLY A 161 -21.37 -8.55 -12.68
C GLY A 161 -20.12 -8.29 -11.86
N PHE A 162 -18.98 -8.10 -12.52
CA PHE A 162 -17.71 -7.72 -11.91
C PHE A 162 -17.23 -6.42 -12.52
N ASP A 163 -17.39 -5.32 -11.79
CA ASP A 163 -17.23 -3.99 -12.36
C ASP A 163 -15.92 -3.34 -11.93
N GLN A 164 -15.34 -2.53 -12.82
CA GLN A 164 -14.05 -1.88 -12.60
C GLN A 164 -14.12 -0.36 -12.79
N ILE A 165 -13.64 0.38 -11.79
CA ILE A 165 -13.36 1.81 -11.91
C ILE A 165 -11.90 2.00 -12.32
N ASN A 166 -11.68 2.73 -13.41
CA ASN A 166 -10.40 3.28 -13.81
C ASN A 166 -10.36 4.76 -13.43
N THR A 167 -9.53 5.15 -12.47
CA THR A 167 -9.48 6.54 -12.00
C THR A 167 -8.11 7.19 -12.15
N SER A 168 -8.11 8.48 -12.54
CA SER A 168 -6.92 9.35 -12.48
C SER A 168 -6.90 10.24 -11.23
N VAL A 169 -7.94 10.20 -10.41
CA VAL A 169 -8.02 10.93 -9.14
C VAL A 169 -7.04 10.31 -8.13
N SER A 170 -6.29 11.15 -7.41
CA SER A 170 -5.23 10.68 -6.48
C SER A 170 -5.75 9.98 -5.22
N GLY A 171 -7.06 9.95 -4.99
CA GLY A 171 -7.68 9.14 -3.94
C GLY A 171 -9.13 8.83 -4.28
N PHE A 172 -9.53 7.57 -4.08
CA PHE A 172 -10.87 7.11 -4.43
C PHE A 172 -11.33 5.98 -3.51
N THR A 173 -12.62 5.92 -3.22
CA THR A 173 -13.26 4.84 -2.45
C THR A 173 -14.26 4.14 -3.35
N LEU A 174 -14.18 2.82 -3.45
CA LEU A 174 -15.17 2.06 -4.20
C LEU A 174 -16.57 2.30 -3.62
N PRO A 175 -17.56 2.65 -4.47
CA PRO A 175 -18.96 2.64 -4.05
C PRO A 175 -19.40 1.19 -3.74
N ASP A 176 -20.59 1.04 -3.19
CA ASP A 176 -21.17 -0.28 -2.95
C ASP A 176 -21.27 -1.07 -4.27
N ASN A 177 -21.12 -2.40 -4.17
CA ASN A 177 -21.23 -3.38 -5.27
C ASN A 177 -20.18 -3.31 -6.37
N VAL A 178 -19.32 -2.29 -6.46
CA VAL A 178 -18.19 -2.33 -7.40
C VAL A 178 -17.03 -3.15 -6.83
N GLU A 179 -16.46 -4.06 -7.62
CA GLU A 179 -15.42 -4.99 -7.17
C GLU A 179 -14.00 -4.55 -7.46
N ALA A 180 -13.73 -3.73 -8.48
CA ALA A 180 -12.35 -3.41 -8.87
C ALA A 180 -12.07 -1.92 -8.98
N LEU A 181 -10.89 -1.52 -8.50
CA LEU A 181 -10.38 -0.16 -8.56
C LEU A 181 -8.98 -0.15 -9.15
N ARG A 182 -8.78 0.55 -10.25
CA ARG A 182 -7.49 0.72 -10.90
C ARG A 182 -7.13 2.20 -10.98
N TYR A 183 -6.00 2.56 -10.38
CA TYR A 183 -5.40 3.85 -10.63
C TYR A 183 -4.68 3.86 -11.99
N ILE A 184 -5.02 4.82 -12.85
CA ILE A 184 -4.41 5.01 -14.18
C ILE A 184 -3.48 6.24 -14.24
N GLY A 185 -3.29 6.93 -13.12
CA GLY A 185 -2.30 7.99 -12.99
C GLY A 185 -0.88 7.46 -12.75
N THR A 186 0.04 8.37 -12.42
CA THR A 186 1.47 8.05 -12.23
C THR A 186 2.04 8.49 -10.87
N GLY A 187 1.27 9.28 -10.12
CA GLY A 187 1.64 9.75 -8.78
C GLY A 187 1.34 8.71 -7.70
N GLY A 188 1.55 9.10 -6.43
CA GLY A 188 1.07 8.30 -5.30
C GLY A 188 -0.45 8.39 -5.16
N TYR A 189 -1.06 7.27 -4.79
CA TYR A 189 -2.50 7.07 -4.79
C TYR A 189 -3.04 6.54 -3.45
N LEU A 190 -4.27 6.92 -3.10
CA LEU A 190 -5.04 6.31 -2.00
C LEU A 190 -6.25 5.55 -2.56
N GLY A 191 -6.15 4.22 -2.62
CA GLY A 191 -7.24 3.35 -3.06
C GLY A 191 -7.92 2.67 -1.87
N LEU A 192 -9.23 2.88 -1.72
CA LEU A 192 -10.04 2.25 -0.67
C LEU A 192 -11.08 1.32 -1.30
N GLY A 193 -11.10 0.07 -0.86
CA GLY A 193 -12.15 -0.89 -1.15
C GLY A 193 -13.44 -0.60 -0.38
N ASN A 194 -14.37 -1.54 -0.45
CA ASN A 194 -15.64 -1.58 0.27
C ASN A 194 -15.68 -2.86 1.15
N ALA A 195 -16.87 -3.41 1.45
CA ALA A 195 -16.99 -4.60 2.30
C ALA A 195 -17.07 -5.93 1.52
N SER A 196 -16.95 -5.86 0.18
CA SER A 196 -16.94 -7.01 -0.73
C SER A 196 -15.51 -7.50 -0.98
N ALA A 197 -15.36 -8.58 -1.74
CA ALA A 197 -14.04 -9.02 -2.20
C ALA A 197 -13.55 -8.10 -3.33
N ASN A 198 -12.64 -7.17 -3.03
CA ASN A 198 -12.18 -6.16 -3.96
C ASN A 198 -10.86 -6.50 -4.65
N ARG A 199 -10.65 -5.94 -5.85
CA ARG A 199 -9.37 -5.97 -6.57
C ARG A 199 -8.85 -4.54 -6.73
N LEU A 200 -7.81 -4.19 -5.99
CA LEU A 200 -7.23 -2.85 -5.97
C LEU A 200 -5.88 -2.84 -6.68
N PHE A 201 -5.68 -1.91 -7.61
CA PHE A 201 -4.42 -1.73 -8.33
C PHE A 201 -3.90 -0.30 -8.17
N GLY A 202 -2.71 -0.19 -7.60
CA GLY A 202 -1.87 1.00 -7.68
C GLY A 202 -1.25 1.18 -9.07
N ALA A 203 -0.27 2.07 -9.17
CA ALA A 203 0.46 2.39 -10.40
C ALA A 203 1.98 2.32 -10.18
N SER A 204 2.72 3.36 -10.56
CA SER A 204 4.19 3.43 -10.40
C SER A 204 4.63 4.30 -9.23
N GLY A 205 3.68 4.97 -8.57
CA GLY A 205 3.93 5.83 -7.41
C GLY A 205 3.91 5.04 -6.11
N GLY A 206 4.28 5.68 -4.99
CA GLY A 206 4.10 5.05 -3.68
C GLY A 206 2.64 5.15 -3.25
N ASP A 207 1.94 4.03 -3.30
CA ASP A 207 0.50 3.95 -3.14
C ASP A 207 0.09 3.44 -1.76
N THR A 208 -1.12 3.77 -1.33
CA THR A 208 -1.76 3.21 -0.14
C THR A 208 -3.07 2.55 -0.55
N LEU A 209 -3.13 1.23 -0.44
CA LEU A 209 -4.30 0.45 -0.81
C LEU A 209 -4.89 -0.21 0.44
N LYS A 210 -6.21 -0.10 0.63
CA LYS A 210 -6.92 -0.73 1.75
C LYS A 210 -8.10 -1.55 1.26
N GLY A 211 -8.09 -2.86 1.51
CA GLY A 211 -9.19 -3.78 1.15
C GLY A 211 -10.41 -3.61 2.06
N LEU A 212 -10.16 -3.45 3.37
CA LEU A 212 -11.15 -3.35 4.45
C LEU A 212 -11.70 -4.69 4.93
N ALA A 213 -12.84 -5.14 4.42
CA ALA A 213 -13.42 -6.43 4.79
C ALA A 213 -13.78 -7.14 3.51
N GLY A 214 -13.51 -8.43 3.42
CA GLY A 214 -13.66 -9.14 2.16
C GLY A 214 -12.50 -10.08 1.94
N ASN A 215 -12.43 -10.68 0.77
CA ASN A 215 -11.23 -11.43 0.37
C ASN A 215 -10.57 -10.64 -0.74
N ASP A 216 -9.67 -9.74 -0.34
CA ASP A 216 -9.21 -8.67 -1.21
C ASP A 216 -7.93 -9.06 -1.96
N SER A 217 -7.70 -8.45 -3.11
CA SER A 217 -6.47 -8.58 -3.88
C SER A 217 -5.89 -7.20 -4.15
N LEU A 218 -4.80 -6.88 -3.47
CA LEU A 218 -4.13 -5.58 -3.52
C LEU A 218 -2.81 -5.71 -4.29
N PHE A 219 -2.66 -4.92 -5.35
CA PHE A 219 -1.46 -4.89 -6.20
C PHE A 219 -0.86 -3.47 -6.18
N GLY A 220 0.26 -3.27 -5.46
CA GLY A 220 0.96 -1.97 -5.43
C GLY A 220 1.65 -1.63 -6.76
N ASN A 221 2.03 -2.66 -7.51
CA ASN A 221 2.72 -2.58 -8.81
C ASN A 221 4.16 -2.07 -8.71
N GLY A 222 4.42 -0.77 -8.74
CA GLY A 222 5.76 -0.24 -8.59
C GLY A 222 5.73 1.02 -7.73
N GLY A 223 6.78 1.27 -6.96
CA GLY A 223 6.75 2.31 -5.94
C GLY A 223 7.10 1.73 -4.58
N ASN A 224 6.96 2.52 -3.52
CA ASN A 224 7.08 2.00 -2.15
C ASN A 224 5.69 2.07 -1.53
N ASP A 225 5.02 0.93 -1.52
CA ASP A 225 3.58 0.86 -1.31
C ASP A 225 3.23 0.49 0.14
N ARG A 226 2.00 0.82 0.52
CA ARG A 226 1.38 0.49 1.80
C ARG A 226 0.10 -0.29 1.54
N LEU A 227 0.09 -1.56 1.90
CA LEU A 227 -1.03 -2.46 1.65
C LEU A 227 -1.66 -2.91 2.96
N GLU A 228 -2.97 -2.72 3.11
CA GLU A 228 -3.77 -3.15 4.26
C GLU A 228 -4.93 -4.00 3.74
N GLY A 229 -4.84 -5.32 3.84
CA GLY A 229 -5.92 -6.23 3.40
C GLY A 229 -7.17 -6.01 4.26
N GLY A 230 -7.01 -6.21 5.57
CA GLY A 230 -8.07 -6.01 6.55
C GLY A 230 -8.58 -7.35 7.05
N PHE A 231 -9.90 -7.55 7.10
CA PHE A 231 -10.48 -8.82 7.53
C PHE A 231 -10.80 -9.71 6.33
N GLY A 232 -10.38 -10.97 6.40
CA GLY A 232 -10.84 -12.03 5.49
C GLY A 232 -9.69 -12.85 4.95
N ARG A 233 -9.66 -13.11 3.65
CA ARG A 233 -8.58 -13.87 3.03
C ARG A 233 -7.96 -13.06 1.90
N ASP A 234 -6.89 -12.35 2.21
CA ASP A 234 -6.38 -11.32 1.33
C ASP A 234 -5.11 -11.76 0.58
N CYS A 235 -4.89 -11.18 -0.59
CA CYS A 235 -3.68 -11.31 -1.37
C CYS A 235 -3.03 -9.94 -1.49
N LEU A 236 -1.90 -9.73 -0.81
CA LEU A 236 -1.13 -8.49 -0.82
C LEU A 236 0.13 -8.71 -1.65
N ASP A 237 0.17 -8.06 -2.80
CA ASP A 237 1.30 -8.11 -3.71
C ASP A 237 1.93 -6.73 -3.82
N GLY A 238 3.05 -6.52 -3.14
CA GLY A 238 3.72 -5.22 -3.01
C GLY A 238 4.06 -4.66 -4.37
N GLY A 239 5.07 -5.21 -5.03
CA GLY A 239 5.48 -4.55 -6.25
C GLY A 239 6.94 -4.68 -6.57
N ALA A 240 7.40 -3.72 -7.34
CA ALA A 240 8.80 -3.33 -7.40
C ALA A 240 9.00 -2.16 -6.45
N GLY A 241 9.90 -2.30 -5.49
CA GLY A 241 10.27 -1.25 -4.56
C GLY A 241 10.45 -1.81 -3.16
N LYS A 242 10.09 -1.03 -2.14
CA LYS A 242 10.11 -1.43 -0.73
C LYS A 242 8.73 -1.25 -0.14
N ASP A 243 8.01 -2.34 -0.06
CA ASP A 243 6.58 -2.33 0.22
C ASP A 243 6.31 -2.73 1.68
N ILE A 244 5.22 -2.23 2.23
CA ILE A 244 4.81 -2.44 3.61
C ILE A 244 3.45 -3.13 3.63
N ALA A 245 3.36 -4.28 4.30
CA ALA A 245 2.08 -4.83 4.74
C ALA A 245 1.71 -4.24 6.11
N LEU A 246 0.48 -3.74 6.24
CA LEU A 246 -0.04 -3.11 7.45
C LEU A 246 -1.10 -3.99 8.10
N PHE A 247 -0.90 -4.31 9.39
CA PHE A 247 -1.83 -5.04 10.24
C PHE A 247 -2.18 -4.18 11.46
N LEU A 248 -2.90 -3.09 11.23
CA LEU A 248 -3.23 -2.14 12.28
C LEU A 248 -4.46 -2.63 13.05
N GLY A 249 -4.31 -2.87 14.35
CA GLY A 249 -5.40 -3.41 15.17
C GLY A 249 -5.02 -3.56 16.63
N ASN A 250 -5.85 -4.26 17.41
CA ASN A 250 -5.53 -4.63 18.80
C ASN A 250 -5.48 -6.16 18.99
N ARG A 251 -5.37 -6.91 17.89
CA ARG A 251 -5.25 -8.37 17.92
C ARG A 251 -3.79 -8.73 17.72
N ASP A 252 -3.38 -9.80 18.38
CA ASP A 252 -2.11 -10.45 18.14
C ASP A 252 -2.09 -10.98 16.70
N ILE A 253 -1.03 -10.66 15.96
CA ILE A 253 -0.81 -11.14 14.61
C ILE A 253 0.48 -11.93 14.50
N THR A 254 0.57 -12.81 13.51
CA THR A 254 1.82 -13.51 13.17
C THR A 254 2.08 -13.39 11.69
N VAL A 255 3.23 -12.85 11.32
CA VAL A 255 3.63 -12.69 9.91
C VAL A 255 5.05 -13.23 9.72
N ASP A 256 5.24 -14.04 8.67
CA ASP A 256 6.52 -14.56 8.24
C ASP A 256 6.73 -14.33 6.74
N LEU A 257 7.63 -13.40 6.40
CA LEU A 257 7.93 -12.99 5.01
C LEU A 257 8.64 -14.07 4.19
N ARG A 258 8.97 -15.23 4.79
CA ARG A 258 9.50 -16.39 4.05
C ARG A 258 8.39 -17.31 3.56
N VAL A 259 7.17 -17.18 4.10
CA VAL A 259 6.02 -17.96 3.66
C VAL A 259 5.51 -17.37 2.36
N THR A 260 5.67 -18.12 1.27
CA THR A 260 5.25 -17.70 -0.08
C THR A 260 3.81 -18.10 -0.43
N GLY A 261 3.07 -18.62 0.54
CA GLY A 261 1.67 -19.04 0.38
C GLY A 261 0.78 -18.39 1.42
N GLU A 262 -0.39 -18.96 1.61
CA GLU A 262 -1.33 -18.53 2.65
C GLU A 262 -0.72 -18.70 4.06
N GLN A 263 -0.87 -17.67 4.90
CA GLN A 263 -0.52 -17.66 6.33
C GLN A 263 -1.65 -17.07 7.15
N ASP A 264 -1.93 -17.63 8.33
CA ASP A 264 -2.90 -17.06 9.27
C ASP A 264 -2.25 -15.87 9.98
N THR A 265 -2.69 -14.66 9.63
CA THR A 265 -2.18 -13.41 10.17
C THR A 265 -2.91 -12.96 11.41
N GLY A 266 -3.97 -13.65 11.85
CA GLY A 266 -4.81 -13.24 12.99
C GLY A 266 -5.93 -12.24 12.66
N LEU A 267 -5.87 -11.58 11.50
CA LEU A 267 -6.99 -10.86 10.88
C LEU A 267 -7.67 -11.67 9.76
N GLY A 268 -6.99 -12.71 9.30
CA GLY A 268 -7.36 -13.44 8.12
C GLY A 268 -6.36 -14.52 7.74
N ILE A 269 -6.65 -15.21 6.63
CA ILE A 269 -5.67 -16.05 5.95
C ILE A 269 -5.12 -15.23 4.80
N ASP A 270 -3.89 -14.76 4.88
CA ASP A 270 -3.37 -13.83 3.87
C ASP A 270 -2.21 -14.43 3.09
N MET A 271 -2.06 -14.01 1.84
CA MET A 271 -0.90 -14.30 1.02
C MET A 271 -0.12 -12.99 0.81
N LEU A 272 1.13 -12.97 1.25
CA LEU A 272 2.00 -11.80 1.13
C LEU A 272 3.09 -12.13 0.11
N THR A 273 3.15 -11.38 -0.98
CA THR A 273 4.17 -11.53 -2.01
C THR A 273 4.87 -10.21 -2.28
N ARG A 274 6.19 -10.25 -2.45
CA ARG A 274 7.02 -9.06 -2.73
C ARG A 274 6.78 -7.94 -1.71
N ILE A 275 6.76 -8.34 -0.43
CA ILE A 275 6.67 -7.46 0.72
C ILE A 275 7.99 -7.54 1.47
N GLU A 276 8.63 -6.39 1.69
CA GLU A 276 9.90 -6.30 2.42
C GLU A 276 9.71 -5.87 3.87
N ASN A 277 8.56 -5.28 4.22
CA ASN A 277 8.36 -4.62 5.50
C ASN A 277 6.98 -4.93 6.09
N VAL A 278 6.88 -4.91 7.41
CA VAL A 278 5.63 -5.17 8.13
C VAL A 278 5.48 -4.19 9.28
N ILE A 279 4.27 -3.65 9.44
CA ILE A 279 3.89 -2.85 10.59
C ILE A 279 2.65 -3.48 11.22
N SER A 280 2.74 -3.85 12.49
CA SER A 280 1.64 -4.44 13.25
C SER A 280 0.97 -3.45 14.20
N GLY A 281 0.16 -3.94 15.14
CA GLY A 281 -0.87 -3.16 15.82
C GLY A 281 -0.55 -2.92 17.30
N ARG A 282 -1.51 -3.24 18.16
CA ARG A 282 -1.38 -3.14 19.62
C ARG A 282 -1.38 -4.52 20.32
N GLY A 283 -1.33 -5.60 19.54
CA GLY A 283 -1.34 -6.97 20.04
C GLY A 283 0.06 -7.39 20.46
N ASP A 284 0.18 -8.56 21.07
CA ASP A 284 1.48 -9.21 21.28
C ASP A 284 1.87 -9.92 19.98
N ASP A 285 2.54 -9.20 19.09
CA ASP A 285 2.70 -9.56 17.69
C ASP A 285 3.99 -10.36 17.43
N ARG A 286 3.98 -11.23 16.42
CA ARG A 286 5.16 -11.97 15.97
C ARG A 286 5.49 -11.66 14.51
N LEU A 287 6.58 -10.95 14.26
CA LEU A 287 7.02 -10.56 12.92
C LEU A 287 8.34 -11.25 12.57
N VAL A 288 8.39 -11.88 11.40
CA VAL A 288 9.59 -12.55 10.89
C VAL A 288 9.90 -12.04 9.49
N GLY A 289 11.10 -11.48 9.34
CA GLY A 289 11.68 -11.01 8.09
C GLY A 289 12.12 -12.17 7.17
N ASN A 290 13.01 -11.86 6.24
CA ASN A 290 13.59 -12.81 5.29
C ASN A 290 15.11 -12.60 5.19
N ALA A 291 15.72 -12.86 4.04
CA ALA A 291 17.17 -12.75 3.88
C ALA A 291 17.63 -11.38 3.32
N GLY A 292 16.70 -10.47 3.04
CA GLY A 292 16.97 -9.09 2.66
C GLY A 292 16.65 -8.13 3.79
N GLY A 293 17.16 -6.90 3.73
CA GLY A 293 16.94 -5.91 4.78
C GLY A 293 15.47 -5.50 4.91
N ASN A 294 14.87 -5.83 6.04
CA ASN A 294 13.48 -5.63 6.39
C ASN A 294 13.30 -4.47 7.38
N ARG A 295 12.11 -3.86 7.35
CA ARG A 295 11.63 -2.96 8.41
C ARG A 295 10.44 -3.59 9.11
N LEU A 296 10.60 -3.96 10.38
CA LEU A 296 9.55 -4.56 11.20
C LEU A 296 9.22 -3.66 12.39
N ILE A 297 7.93 -3.40 12.61
CA ILE A 297 7.44 -2.52 13.71
C ILE A 297 6.32 -3.22 14.46
N GLY A 298 6.54 -3.48 15.76
CA GLY A 298 5.57 -4.09 16.69
C GLY A 298 4.54 -3.11 17.25
N ASN A 299 4.95 -1.84 17.42
CA ASN A 299 4.18 -0.74 18.00
C ASN A 299 3.91 -0.89 19.50
N THR A 300 2.85 -1.55 19.95
CA THR A 300 2.62 -1.75 21.39
C THR A 300 2.15 -3.17 21.64
N GLY A 301 2.44 -3.73 22.81
CA GLY A 301 2.30 -5.16 23.05
C GLY A 301 3.68 -5.74 23.34
N ASN A 302 3.73 -6.99 23.77
CA ASN A 302 4.99 -7.71 23.97
C ASN A 302 5.32 -8.44 22.67
N ASP A 303 6.08 -7.79 21.80
CA ASP A 303 6.27 -8.23 20.44
C ASP A 303 7.51 -9.12 20.28
N THR A 304 7.51 -9.98 19.27
CA THR A 304 8.69 -10.76 18.85
C THR A 304 9.03 -10.44 17.41
N LEU A 305 10.15 -9.76 17.18
CA LEU A 305 10.60 -9.33 15.87
C LEU A 305 11.92 -10.04 15.51
N LEU A 306 11.93 -10.74 14.38
CA LEU A 306 13.12 -11.47 13.89
C LEU A 306 13.48 -10.94 12.49
N GLY A 307 14.59 -10.22 12.33
CA GLY A 307 15.09 -9.73 11.04
C GLY A 307 15.57 -10.85 10.12
N LEU A 308 16.30 -11.80 10.73
CA LEU A 308 16.95 -12.95 10.11
C LEU A 308 18.23 -12.62 9.37
N GLY A 309 18.21 -12.09 8.15
CA GLY A 309 19.45 -11.78 7.45
C GLY A 309 19.29 -10.58 6.54
N GLY A 310 20.41 -9.90 6.27
CA GLY A 310 20.36 -8.58 5.63
C GLY A 310 20.44 -7.51 6.71
N ASN A 311 20.43 -6.23 6.31
CA ASN A 311 20.53 -5.12 7.27
C ASN A 311 19.12 -4.66 7.64
N ASP A 312 18.69 -5.02 8.84
CA ASP A 312 17.32 -4.89 9.32
C ASP A 312 17.12 -3.66 10.21
N TRP A 313 15.89 -3.14 10.20
CA TRP A 313 15.43 -2.11 11.12
C TRP A 313 14.25 -2.65 11.91
N LEU A 314 14.44 -2.85 13.21
CA LEU A 314 13.50 -3.51 14.11
C LEU A 314 13.10 -2.52 15.21
N ASN A 315 11.80 -2.37 15.45
CA ASN A 315 11.27 -1.51 16.51
C ASN A 315 10.13 -2.24 17.24
N GLY A 316 10.36 -2.63 18.49
CA GLY A 316 9.36 -3.27 19.35
C GLY A 316 8.27 -2.27 19.72
N GLY A 317 8.66 -1.25 20.47
CA GLY A 317 7.80 -0.11 20.79
C GLY A 317 7.43 -0.13 22.26
N GLY A 318 6.16 -0.25 22.59
CA GLY A 318 5.71 -0.26 23.99
C GLY A 318 5.32 -1.64 24.46
N GLY A 319 6.06 -2.24 25.37
CA GLY A 319 5.83 -3.55 25.95
C GLY A 319 7.17 -4.25 26.18
N ALA A 320 7.16 -5.48 26.72
CA ALA A 320 8.39 -6.24 26.92
C ALA A 320 8.71 -7.04 25.66
N ASP A 321 9.56 -6.50 24.81
CA ASP A 321 9.77 -6.97 23.45
C ASP A 321 10.98 -7.91 23.32
N VAL A 322 10.97 -8.76 22.29
CA VAL A 322 12.10 -9.61 21.90
C VAL A 322 12.48 -9.34 20.45
N LEU A 323 13.62 -8.69 20.26
CA LEU A 323 14.17 -8.33 18.96
C LEU A 323 15.45 -9.13 18.67
N ASN A 324 15.57 -9.65 17.45
CA ASN A 324 16.77 -10.31 16.97
C ASN A 324 17.06 -9.90 15.52
N GLY A 325 18.18 -9.22 15.29
CA GLY A 325 18.67 -8.83 13.96
C GLY A 325 19.02 -10.04 13.12
N GLY A 326 20.04 -10.79 13.57
CA GLY A 326 20.60 -11.92 12.84
C GLY A 326 21.93 -11.53 12.20
N PRO A 327 22.34 -12.12 11.07
CA PRO A 327 23.50 -11.63 10.34
C PRO A 327 23.17 -10.40 9.49
N GLY A 328 23.95 -9.34 9.64
CA GLY A 328 23.69 -8.05 9.00
C GLY A 328 24.20 -6.91 9.86
N ALA A 329 24.24 -5.70 9.32
CA ALA A 329 24.39 -4.52 10.15
C ALA A 329 23.00 -4.00 10.50
N ASP A 330 22.52 -4.35 11.69
CA ASP A 330 21.13 -4.18 12.10
C ASP A 330 20.94 -2.98 13.03
N THR A 331 19.71 -2.46 13.09
CA THR A 331 19.33 -1.42 14.05
C THR A 331 18.07 -1.84 14.80
N LEU A 332 18.19 -1.97 16.12
CA LEU A 332 17.14 -2.48 17.01
C LEU A 332 16.76 -1.41 18.04
N TYR A 333 15.46 -1.17 18.18
CA TYR A 333 14.88 -0.30 19.21
C TYR A 333 13.86 -1.08 20.06
N GLY A 334 14.14 -1.27 21.35
CA GLY A 334 13.17 -1.79 22.32
C GLY A 334 12.11 -0.72 22.64
N ASN A 335 12.58 0.47 23.00
CA ASN A 335 11.84 1.65 23.43
C ASN A 335 11.31 1.57 24.85
N ALA A 336 10.12 1.06 25.13
CA ALA A 336 9.53 1.16 26.47
C ALA A 336 9.05 -0.20 26.96
N GLY A 337 9.70 -0.73 27.99
CA GLY A 337 9.44 -2.03 28.57
C GLY A 337 10.74 -2.68 29.00
N ASN A 338 10.69 -3.95 29.43
CA ASN A 338 11.92 -4.68 29.72
C ASN A 338 12.22 -5.56 28.52
N ASP A 339 13.12 -5.11 27.67
CA ASP A 339 13.30 -5.66 26.33
C ASP A 339 14.50 -6.62 26.25
N ILE A 340 14.46 -7.52 25.26
CA ILE A 340 15.58 -8.39 24.90
C ILE A 340 15.97 -8.10 23.46
N LEU A 341 17.15 -7.52 23.26
CA LEU A 341 17.69 -7.18 21.96
C LEU A 341 18.93 -8.02 21.67
N ARG A 342 19.00 -8.62 20.48
CA ARG A 342 20.17 -9.34 19.98
C ARG A 342 20.54 -8.83 18.59
N GLY A 343 21.74 -8.28 18.43
CA GLY A 343 22.26 -7.84 17.13
C GLY A 343 22.50 -9.05 16.24
N GLY A 344 23.41 -9.91 16.67
CA GLY A 344 23.71 -11.17 16.01
C GLY A 344 25.12 -11.14 15.45
N GLY A 345 25.28 -10.88 14.16
CA GLY A 345 26.61 -10.72 13.60
C GLY A 345 26.66 -9.66 12.53
N GLY A 346 27.59 -8.73 12.66
CA GLY A 346 27.75 -7.59 11.77
C GLY A 346 28.20 -6.39 12.58
N VAL A 347 27.70 -5.21 12.29
CA VAL A 347 27.99 -4.02 13.12
C VAL A 347 26.65 -3.43 13.47
N ASP A 348 26.22 -3.69 14.70
CA ASP A 348 24.85 -3.51 15.12
C ASP A 348 24.66 -2.28 16.01
N GLN A 349 23.45 -1.73 15.98
CA GLN A 349 23.03 -0.64 16.85
C GLN A 349 21.82 -1.07 17.65
N LEU A 350 21.98 -1.21 18.97
CA LEU A 350 20.95 -1.66 19.89
C LEU A 350 20.61 -0.54 20.89
N TYR A 351 19.32 -0.21 20.96
CA TYR A 351 18.78 0.79 21.88
C TYR A 351 17.68 0.16 22.75
N GLY A 352 17.96 -0.04 24.04
CA GLY A 352 17.01 -0.59 25.02
C GLY A 352 15.85 0.38 25.26
N GLY A 353 16.14 1.52 25.89
CA GLY A 353 15.18 2.59 26.09
C GLY A 353 14.80 2.75 27.56
N LEU A 354 13.51 2.63 27.89
CA LEU A 354 12.99 2.73 29.25
C LEU A 354 12.62 1.35 29.76
N GLY A 355 13.22 0.94 30.87
CA GLY A 355 12.98 -0.34 31.54
C GLY A 355 14.31 -1.06 31.76
N ASN A 356 14.26 -2.30 32.23
CA ASN A 356 15.46 -3.06 32.51
C ASN A 356 15.70 -4.01 31.34
N ASP A 357 16.64 -3.63 30.48
CA ASP A 357 16.83 -4.25 29.19
C ASP A 357 18.01 -5.24 29.18
N LEU A 358 17.94 -6.21 28.27
CA LEU A 358 19.02 -7.13 27.96
C LEU A 358 19.45 -6.92 26.51
N LEU A 359 20.65 -6.38 26.31
CA LEU A 359 21.24 -6.14 25.00
C LEU A 359 22.45 -7.07 24.80
N ASP A 360 22.51 -7.75 23.66
CA ASP A 360 23.63 -8.60 23.23
C ASP A 360 24.00 -8.21 21.79
N GLY A 361 25.17 -7.59 21.60
CA GLY A 361 25.68 -7.15 20.29
C GLY A 361 25.97 -8.36 19.40
N GLY A 362 26.92 -9.19 19.84
CA GLY A 362 27.20 -10.48 19.24
C GLY A 362 28.59 -10.52 18.61
N LEU A 363 28.67 -10.55 17.28
CA LEU A 363 29.94 -10.49 16.57
C LEU A 363 30.06 -9.19 15.79
N GLY A 364 31.23 -8.56 15.87
CA GLY A 364 31.60 -7.32 15.22
C GLY A 364 31.50 -6.12 16.16
N ASP A 365 31.84 -4.94 15.65
CA ASP A 365 32.07 -3.76 16.47
C ASP A 365 30.74 -3.03 16.75
N ASP A 366 30.10 -3.32 17.88
CA ASP A 366 28.70 -2.96 18.12
C ASP A 366 28.52 -1.69 18.95
N TYR A 367 27.35 -1.07 18.82
CA TYR A 367 26.89 0.04 19.65
C TYR A 367 25.66 -0.36 20.46
N LEU A 368 25.78 -0.36 21.79
CA LEU A 368 24.71 -0.72 22.72
C LEU A 368 24.40 0.44 23.67
N ALA A 369 23.14 0.81 23.78
CA ALA A 369 22.66 1.81 24.74
C ALA A 369 21.43 1.30 25.52
N GLY A 370 21.57 1.12 26.84
CA GLY A 370 20.47 0.73 27.74
C GLY A 370 19.50 1.88 28.01
N ALA A 371 20.06 3.08 28.23
CA ALA A 371 19.36 4.33 28.51
C ALA A 371 18.77 4.45 29.91
N GLY A 372 17.60 3.90 30.23
CA GLY A 372 16.93 4.17 31.49
C GLY A 372 16.38 2.92 32.17
N GLY A 373 17.05 2.44 33.20
CA GLY A 373 16.68 1.30 34.02
C GLY A 373 17.92 0.54 34.45
N ASN A 374 17.79 -0.69 34.96
CA ASN A 374 18.96 -1.46 35.36
C ASN A 374 19.27 -2.48 34.27
N ASP A 375 20.14 -2.10 33.35
CA ASP A 375 20.32 -2.79 32.10
C ASP A 375 21.46 -3.81 32.17
N THR A 376 21.40 -4.81 31.29
CA THR A 376 22.51 -5.74 31.06
C THR A 376 22.92 -5.65 29.60
N LEU A 377 24.11 -5.13 29.36
CA LEU A 377 24.70 -4.97 28.03
C LEU A 377 25.86 -5.93 27.86
N ARG A 378 25.89 -6.62 26.73
CA ARG A 378 26.96 -7.53 26.33
C ARG A 378 27.41 -7.20 24.91
N GLY A 379 28.65 -6.75 24.72
CA GLY A 379 29.22 -6.53 23.38
C GLY A 379 29.56 -7.85 22.68
N ALA A 380 30.15 -8.77 23.45
CA ALA A 380 30.58 -10.11 23.09
C ALA A 380 31.89 -10.18 22.29
N GLY A 381 31.95 -9.83 21.00
CA GLY A 381 33.23 -9.88 20.30
C GLY A 381 33.31 -8.86 19.18
N GLY A 382 34.39 -8.11 19.12
CA GLY A 382 34.51 -6.86 18.36
C GLY A 382 34.98 -5.76 19.30
N ASP A 383 35.29 -4.59 18.75
CA ASP A 383 35.62 -3.42 19.55
C ASP A 383 34.32 -2.64 19.85
N ASP A 384 33.72 -2.89 21.02
CA ASP A 384 32.33 -2.49 21.30
C ASP A 384 32.19 -1.18 22.09
N PHE A 385 31.08 -0.47 21.86
CA PHE A 385 30.67 0.68 22.67
C PHE A 385 29.41 0.39 23.47
N LEU A 386 29.53 0.33 24.79
CA LEU A 386 28.43 0.04 25.71
C LEU A 386 28.12 1.26 26.58
N PHE A 387 26.87 1.73 26.55
CA PHE A 387 26.36 2.82 27.38
C PHE A 387 25.20 2.32 28.26
N GLY A 388 25.44 2.18 29.57
CA GLY A 388 24.41 1.79 30.54
C GLY A 388 23.30 2.84 30.62
N GLY A 389 23.65 4.06 31.02
CA GLY A 389 22.72 5.17 31.08
C GLY A 389 22.36 5.50 32.53
N VAL A 390 21.08 5.56 32.87
CA VAL A 390 20.61 5.81 34.23
C VAL A 390 20.13 4.49 34.85
N GLY A 391 20.73 4.10 35.96
CA GLY A 391 20.26 2.98 36.78
C GLY A 391 21.40 2.20 37.41
N LYS A 392 21.37 0.88 37.39
CA LYS A 392 22.45 0.04 37.94
C LYS A 392 22.79 -1.01 36.93
N ASP A 393 23.74 -0.66 36.09
CA ASP A 393 23.95 -1.37 34.84
C ASP A 393 25.03 -2.43 34.97
N ARG A 394 24.90 -3.45 34.14
CA ARG A 394 25.80 -4.59 34.06
C ARG A 394 26.40 -4.59 32.67
N LEU A 395 27.67 -4.23 32.56
CA LEU A 395 28.38 -4.10 31.29
C LEU A 395 29.39 -5.24 31.14
N ILE A 396 29.29 -5.96 30.03
CA ILE A 396 30.22 -7.02 29.63
C ILE A 396 30.71 -6.64 28.24
N GLY A 397 31.97 -6.19 28.11
CA GLY A 397 32.57 -5.90 26.80
C GLY A 397 32.72 -7.18 26.01
N GLY A 398 33.86 -7.85 26.16
CA GLY A 398 34.05 -9.18 25.60
C GLY A 398 35.42 -9.30 24.98
N ALA A 399 35.50 -9.93 23.81
CA ALA A 399 36.75 -10.01 23.09
C ALA A 399 36.92 -8.79 22.18
N GLY A 400 37.94 -7.98 22.41
CA GLY A 400 38.21 -6.77 21.61
C GLY A 400 38.68 -5.65 22.52
N ASP A 401 38.87 -4.46 21.97
CA ASP A 401 39.17 -3.25 22.73
C ASP A 401 37.88 -2.45 22.95
N ASP A 402 37.25 -2.62 24.12
CA ASP A 402 35.90 -2.11 24.37
C ASP A 402 35.87 -0.75 25.09
N THR A 403 34.78 -0.01 24.93
CA THR A 403 34.46 1.18 25.73
C THR A 403 33.16 0.96 26.51
N LEU A 404 33.25 0.95 27.84
CA LEU A 404 32.12 0.70 28.74
C LEU A 404 31.85 1.96 29.57
N SER A 405 30.71 2.59 29.34
CA SER A 405 30.22 3.75 30.10
C SER A 405 29.03 3.36 30.97
N GLY A 406 29.18 3.38 32.29
CA GLY A 406 28.09 3.08 33.24
C GLY A 406 27.05 4.20 33.26
N GLY A 407 27.52 5.40 33.57
CA GLY A 407 26.70 6.61 33.57
C GLY A 407 26.19 6.95 34.96
N GLY A 408 24.88 7.06 35.12
CA GLY A 408 24.25 7.48 36.35
C GLY A 408 23.80 6.31 37.21
N GLY A 409 24.57 5.94 38.24
CA GLY A 409 24.10 5.11 39.34
C GLY A 409 25.20 4.30 40.00
N GLU A 410 24.98 3.00 40.24
CA GLU A 410 26.06 2.10 40.72
C GLU A 410 26.24 0.97 39.72
N ASP A 411 27.21 1.14 38.84
CA ASP A 411 27.39 0.34 37.65
C ASP A 411 28.50 -0.70 37.81
N ARG A 412 28.39 -1.78 37.04
CA ARG A 412 29.26 -2.96 37.15
C ARG A 412 29.81 -3.37 35.80
N ALA A 413 31.12 -3.20 35.61
CA ALA A 413 31.85 -3.89 34.56
C ALA A 413 32.16 -5.34 34.98
N ILE A 414 31.95 -6.31 34.10
CA ILE A 414 32.05 -7.74 34.43
C ILE A 414 33.09 -8.41 33.55
N TYR A 415 34.06 -9.04 34.20
CA TYR A 415 35.16 -9.77 33.60
C TYR A 415 35.20 -11.22 34.10
N ILE A 416 35.80 -12.12 33.32
CA ILE A 416 35.89 -13.54 33.66
C ILE A 416 37.32 -13.96 34.04
N GLY A 417 37.45 -14.95 34.91
CA GLY A 417 38.75 -15.48 35.34
C GLY A 417 39.24 -14.89 36.66
N SER A 418 40.56 -14.73 36.80
CA SER A 418 41.22 -14.21 38.01
C SER A 418 41.54 -12.72 37.85
N VAL A 419 41.53 -11.97 38.96
CA VAL A 419 41.92 -10.54 38.97
C VAL A 419 43.36 -10.33 38.48
N ASP A 420 44.26 -11.28 38.72
CA ASP A 420 45.67 -11.18 38.34
C ASP A 420 45.90 -11.14 36.81
N ARG A 421 44.86 -11.41 36.02
CA ARG A 421 44.88 -11.32 34.56
C ARG A 421 44.81 -9.87 34.07
N TYR A 422 44.27 -8.97 34.89
CA TYR A 422 43.92 -7.62 34.48
C TYR A 422 44.83 -6.58 35.12
N THR A 423 45.32 -5.63 34.32
CA THR A 423 46.01 -4.44 34.81
C THR A 423 45.09 -3.24 34.70
N PHE A 424 44.83 -2.56 35.81
CA PHE A 424 44.03 -1.34 35.85
C PHE A 424 44.95 -0.12 35.87
N THR A 425 44.62 0.93 35.11
CA THR A 425 45.39 2.17 35.06
C THR A 425 44.44 3.36 34.96
N GLU A 426 44.49 4.26 35.95
CA GLU A 426 43.76 5.52 35.92
C GLU A 426 44.36 6.46 34.86
N MET A 427 43.50 7.01 34.02
CA MET A 427 43.86 7.96 32.97
C MET A 427 43.63 9.40 33.46
N PRO A 428 44.26 10.43 32.83
CA PRO A 428 44.22 11.82 33.33
C PRO A 428 42.84 12.48 33.49
N HIS A 429 41.77 11.85 33.03
CA HIS A 429 40.40 12.35 33.07
C HIS A 429 39.45 11.54 33.96
N GLY A 430 39.97 10.55 34.71
CA GLY A 430 39.18 9.70 35.61
C GLY A 430 38.75 8.38 35.00
N ASP A 431 38.86 8.23 33.68
CA ASP A 431 38.62 6.95 32.99
C ASP A 431 39.66 5.90 33.42
N VAL A 432 39.25 4.63 33.47
CA VAL A 432 40.13 3.52 33.84
C VAL A 432 40.39 2.65 32.62
N ARG A 433 41.66 2.51 32.25
CA ARG A 433 42.07 1.55 31.24
C ARG A 433 42.32 0.19 31.88
N VAL A 434 41.69 -0.85 31.35
CA VAL A 434 41.85 -2.24 31.78
C VAL A 434 42.55 -3.01 30.66
N VAL A 435 43.67 -3.66 30.97
CA VAL A 435 44.43 -4.45 29.97
C VAL A 435 44.40 -5.92 30.38
N ASP A 436 43.87 -6.77 29.50
CA ASP A 436 43.98 -8.22 29.63
C ASP A 436 45.41 -8.68 29.24
N THR A 437 46.13 -9.24 30.20
CA THR A 437 47.52 -9.67 30.02
C THR A 437 47.68 -10.94 29.17
N ASP A 438 46.62 -11.72 28.93
CA ASP A 438 46.66 -12.86 28.01
C ASP A 438 46.06 -12.56 26.62
N GLY A 439 45.48 -11.37 26.45
CA GLY A 439 45.10 -10.76 25.17
C GLY A 439 43.79 -11.25 24.57
N VAL A 440 42.95 -12.01 25.28
CA VAL A 440 41.66 -12.47 24.73
C VAL A 440 40.57 -11.41 24.84
N PHE A 441 40.58 -10.60 25.90
CA PHE A 441 39.64 -9.49 26.16
C PHE A 441 40.26 -8.11 25.87
N GLY A 442 41.32 -8.06 25.06
CA GLY A 442 41.94 -6.81 24.61
C GLY A 442 42.25 -5.77 25.70
N THR A 443 42.06 -4.49 25.34
CA THR A 443 42.24 -3.31 26.19
C THR A 443 40.95 -2.50 26.25
N ASP A 444 40.35 -2.45 27.43
CA ASP A 444 39.06 -1.79 27.63
C ASP A 444 39.22 -0.43 28.33
N PHE A 445 38.25 0.44 28.09
CA PHE A 445 38.11 1.73 28.76
C PHE A 445 36.80 1.78 29.55
N LEU A 446 36.92 1.98 30.86
CA LEU A 446 35.79 2.16 31.77
C LEU A 446 35.59 3.64 32.07
N VAL A 447 34.38 4.14 31.86
CA VAL A 447 33.95 5.52 32.13
C VAL A 447 32.73 5.49 33.05
N ASP A 448 32.74 6.24 34.15
CA ASP A 448 31.62 6.28 35.11
C ASP A 448 31.15 4.87 35.54
N VAL A 449 32.09 4.02 35.96
CA VAL A 449 31.82 2.67 36.50
C VAL A 449 32.38 2.57 37.91
N GLU A 450 31.52 2.27 38.89
CA GLU A 450 31.92 2.22 40.30
C GLU A 450 32.54 0.87 40.70
N LYS A 451 32.07 -0.22 40.09
CA LYS A 451 32.41 -1.58 40.52
C LYS A 451 32.87 -2.47 39.37
N VAL A 452 33.82 -3.35 39.68
CA VAL A 452 34.29 -4.38 38.76
C VAL A 452 34.00 -5.76 39.37
N VAL A 453 33.41 -6.65 38.59
CA VAL A 453 33.14 -8.04 38.99
C VAL A 453 34.08 -8.96 38.24
N ILE A 454 34.93 -9.71 38.95
CA ILE A 454 35.89 -10.65 38.34
C ILE A 454 35.73 -12.02 38.99
N GLY A 455 35.40 -13.04 38.20
CA GLY A 455 35.23 -14.42 38.70
C GLY A 455 34.14 -14.57 39.77
N GLY A 456 33.19 -13.63 39.82
CA GLY A 456 32.10 -13.59 40.81
C GLY A 456 32.40 -12.76 42.07
N THR A 457 33.63 -12.28 42.25
CA THR A 457 33.99 -11.35 43.33
C THR A 457 33.75 -9.91 42.87
N VAL A 458 33.19 -9.07 43.74
CA VAL A 458 32.94 -7.65 43.48
C VAL A 458 34.04 -6.82 44.13
N PHE A 459 34.63 -5.91 43.37
CA PHE A 459 35.64 -4.96 43.80
C PHE A 459 35.14 -3.53 43.56
N ASP A 460 35.42 -2.62 44.48
CA ASP A 460 35.31 -1.19 44.19
C ASP A 460 36.47 -0.80 43.27
N ILE A 461 36.22 -0.01 42.23
CA ILE A 461 37.25 0.28 41.20
C ILE A 461 38.50 0.96 41.80
N ALA A 462 38.31 1.75 42.86
CA ALA A 462 39.38 2.42 43.59
C ALA A 462 40.33 1.46 44.32
N ASP A 463 39.89 0.23 44.64
CA ASP A 463 40.73 -0.79 45.27
C ASP A 463 41.62 -1.55 44.26
N LEU A 464 41.39 -1.34 42.95
CA LEU A 464 42.12 -1.98 41.86
C LEU A 464 43.20 -1.09 41.21
N LEU A 465 43.21 0.21 41.52
CA LEU A 465 44.18 1.21 41.06
C LEU A 465 45.38 1.31 42.01
#